data_AF-A0AAD7I130-F1
#
_entry.id   AF-A0AAD7I130-F1
#
_cell.length_a   1.000
_cell.length_b   1.000
_cell.length_c   1.000
_cell.angle_alpha   90.00
_cell.angle_beta   90.00
_cell.angle_gamma   90.00
#
_symmetry.space_group_name_H-M   'P 1'
#
loop_
_entity.id
_entity.type
_entity.pdbx_description
1 polymer ?
#
loop_
_entity_poly.entity_id
_entity_poly.type
_entity_poly.pdbx_seq_one_letter_code
_entity_poly.pdbx_strand_id
1 'polypeptide(L)'
;MSLLLAVNMVTVVLESSLYGLFLVCASTTLYLRFSRHTAPKDSSWPRNPVVVFTVAIFTACSVHWILTVIRFFDAFLGSVDTYQFYSDESKGTQVAKRLLTAISVLIGDAAIIHRLWLIRGQSFLVIIIPSLCWLSIFAGGCVIAYLYSWPSTTHMVAAAEWVKVNWALTLATNVYCTGLVIWNIRNRNRAVKELGEGVLVPVLVILLESAAAWTAWALFFAVTSDIGSPLQFIGTDLSPVIVGLVNMAIYLRVELECTRPDPTGLPMTSSTSIFALTTSRPSMSNSK
;
A
#
# COMPACT_ATOMS: atom_id res chain seq x y z
N MET A 1 -11.96 -33.18 -2.32
CA MET A 1 -11.33 -32.02 -1.65
C MET A 1 -12.28 -30.83 -1.84
N SER A 2 -12.80 -30.24 -0.76
CA SER A 2 -13.72 -29.11 -0.89
C SER A 2 -13.03 -27.93 -1.58
N LEU A 3 -13.72 -27.23 -2.47
CA LEU A 3 -13.18 -26.09 -3.24
C LEU A 3 -12.56 -25.03 -2.30
N LEU A 4 -13.15 -24.83 -1.13
CA LEU A 4 -12.64 -23.94 -0.08
C LEU A 4 -11.26 -24.34 0.44
N LEU A 5 -11.00 -25.64 0.62
CA LEU A 5 -9.69 -26.11 1.08
C LEU A 5 -8.62 -25.86 0.01
N ALA A 6 -8.92 -26.16 -1.25
CA ALA A 6 -8.01 -25.89 -2.36
C ALA A 6 -7.65 -24.39 -2.46
N VAL A 7 -8.64 -23.52 -2.32
CA VAL A 7 -8.46 -22.06 -2.31
C VAL A 7 -7.54 -21.60 -1.19
N ASN A 8 -7.72 -22.11 0.03
CA ASN A 8 -6.86 -21.75 1.16
C ASN A 8 -5.42 -22.24 0.98
N MET A 9 -5.22 -23.45 0.43
CA MET A 9 -3.87 -23.97 0.15
C MET A 9 -3.15 -23.13 -0.90
N VAL A 10 -3.84 -22.78 -2.00
CA VAL A 10 -3.30 -21.89 -3.04
C VAL A 10 -2.98 -20.51 -2.46
N THR A 11 -3.83 -19.99 -1.57
CA THR A 11 -3.61 -18.71 -0.89
C THR A 11 -2.29 -18.72 -0.12
N VAL A 12 -2.01 -19.76 0.68
CA VAL A 12 -0.77 -19.86 1.47
C VAL A 12 0.47 -19.85 0.56
N VAL A 13 0.44 -20.58 -0.56
CA VAL A 13 1.56 -20.65 -1.51
C VAL A 13 1.78 -19.30 -2.20
N LEU A 14 0.71 -18.68 -2.69
CA LEU A 14 0.78 -17.37 -3.35
C LEU A 14 1.21 -16.27 -2.38
N GLU A 15 0.65 -16.25 -1.17
CA GLU A 15 0.97 -15.24 -0.15
C GLU A 15 2.42 -15.35 0.26
N SER A 16 2.93 -16.57 0.49
CA SER A 16 4.33 -16.79 0.84
C SER A 16 5.29 -16.39 -0.28
N SER A 17 4.93 -16.68 -1.54
CA SER A 17 5.74 -16.31 -2.71
C SER A 17 5.81 -14.78 -2.88
N LEU A 18 4.66 -14.11 -2.80
CA LEU A 18 4.57 -12.65 -2.90
C LEU A 18 5.24 -11.96 -1.70
N TYR A 19 5.10 -12.52 -0.50
CA TYR A 19 5.75 -11.99 0.70
C TYR A 19 7.28 -12.08 0.59
N GLY A 20 7.82 -13.16 0.02
CA GLY A 20 9.25 -13.25 -0.31
C GLY A 20 9.72 -12.12 -1.23
N LEU A 21 8.98 -11.84 -2.31
CA LEU A 21 9.27 -10.71 -3.20
C LEU A 21 9.19 -9.37 -2.45
N PHE A 22 8.17 -9.19 -1.63
CA PHE A 22 8.00 -7.98 -0.81
C PHE A 22 9.17 -7.77 0.15
N LEU A 23 9.66 -8.84 0.78
CA LEU A 23 10.80 -8.80 1.70
C LEU A 23 12.08 -8.35 0.98
N VAL A 24 12.33 -8.85 -0.24
CA VAL A 24 13.47 -8.41 -1.06
C VAL A 24 13.35 -6.92 -1.42
N CYS A 25 12.18 -6.47 -1.85
CA CYS A 25 11.96 -5.06 -2.18
C CYS A 25 12.11 -4.14 -0.95
N ALA A 26 11.53 -4.53 0.19
CA ALA A 26 11.59 -3.76 1.43
C ALA A 26 13.02 -3.69 2.00
N SER A 27 13.72 -4.83 2.05
CA SER A 27 15.11 -4.88 2.51
C SER A 27 16.05 -4.08 1.61
N THR A 28 15.90 -4.15 0.28
CA THR A 28 16.70 -3.36 -0.67
C THR A 28 16.44 -1.86 -0.50
N THR A 29 15.17 -1.46 -0.36
CA THR A 29 14.78 -0.05 -0.14
C THR A 29 15.39 0.48 1.15
N LEU A 30 15.30 -0.27 2.24
CA LEU A 30 15.92 0.09 3.51
C LEU A 30 17.45 0.14 3.40
N TYR A 31 18.08 -0.86 2.78
CA TYR A 31 19.53 -0.92 2.61
C TYR A 31 20.10 0.29 1.85
N LEU A 32 19.51 0.63 0.69
CA LEU A 32 19.94 1.80 -0.09
C LEU A 32 19.79 3.08 0.73
N ARG A 33 18.70 3.20 1.47
CA ARG A 33 18.41 4.36 2.29
C ARG A 33 19.36 4.51 3.49
N PHE A 34 19.70 3.39 4.14
CA PHE A 34 20.67 3.32 5.23
C PHE A 34 22.08 3.64 4.75
N SER A 35 22.49 3.07 3.61
CA SER A 35 23.81 3.29 3.02
C SER A 35 24.04 4.78 2.72
N ARG A 36 22.98 5.52 2.38
CA ARG A 36 23.02 6.97 2.12
C ARG A 36 23.12 7.85 3.37
N HIS A 37 22.75 7.36 4.56
CA HIS A 37 22.75 8.12 5.81
C HIS A 37 24.09 8.10 6.57
N THR A 38 25.18 7.68 5.93
CA THR A 38 26.54 7.71 6.51
C THR A 38 27.17 9.11 6.56
N ALA A 39 26.48 10.17 6.11
CA ALA A 39 26.87 11.56 6.36
C ALA A 39 26.23 12.06 7.68
N PRO A 40 27.01 12.31 8.75
CA PRO A 40 26.46 12.62 10.06
C PRO A 40 26.11 14.12 10.13
N LYS A 41 24.81 14.48 10.15
CA LYS A 41 24.33 15.70 10.83
C LYS A 41 22.81 15.92 10.96
N ASP A 42 21.93 15.12 10.35
CA ASP A 42 20.49 15.32 10.52
C ASP A 42 19.85 14.36 11.53
N SER A 43 19.57 14.85 12.74
CA SER A 43 18.86 14.15 13.84
C SER A 43 17.35 13.90 13.57
N SER A 44 16.95 13.86 12.29
CA SER A 44 15.56 13.74 11.86
C SER A 44 15.19 12.35 11.31
N TRP A 45 16.10 11.37 11.39
CA TRP A 45 15.93 10.02 10.83
C TRP A 45 14.59 9.32 11.15
N PRO A 46 14.11 9.26 12.42
CA PRO A 46 12.79 8.66 12.72
C PRO A 46 11.60 9.55 12.33
N ARG A 47 11.82 10.81 11.93
CA ARG A 47 10.78 11.74 11.50
C ARG A 47 10.56 11.73 9.99
N ASN A 48 11.24 10.85 9.24
CA ASN A 48 10.98 10.74 7.81
C ASN A 48 9.71 9.88 7.56
N PRO A 49 8.63 10.47 7.05
CA PRO A 49 7.36 9.78 6.87
C PRO A 49 7.47 8.54 5.97
N VAL A 50 8.40 8.51 5.01
CA VAL A 50 8.60 7.33 4.14
C VAL A 50 9.11 6.13 4.93
N VAL A 51 10.01 6.33 5.91
CA VAL A 51 10.49 5.25 6.78
C VAL A 51 9.36 4.75 7.65
N VAL A 52 8.54 5.66 8.19
CA VAL A 52 7.37 5.31 9.01
C VAL A 52 6.38 4.46 8.21
N PHE A 53 5.99 4.88 7.01
CA PHE A 53 5.10 4.09 6.15
C PHE A 53 5.71 2.75 5.76
N THR A 54 7.01 2.72 5.45
CA THR A 54 7.71 1.49 5.07
C THR A 54 7.74 0.47 6.20
N VAL A 55 8.06 0.90 7.42
CA VAL A 55 8.10 0.04 8.60
C VAL A 55 6.68 -0.40 8.98
N ALA A 56 5.70 0.50 8.92
CA ALA A 56 4.31 0.19 9.25
C ALA A 56 3.72 -0.87 8.31
N ILE A 57 3.88 -0.69 6.99
CA ILE A 57 3.37 -1.65 6.01
C ILE A 57 4.13 -2.99 6.06
N PHE A 58 5.44 -2.94 6.28
CA PHE A 58 6.25 -4.14 6.49
C PHE A 58 5.74 -4.95 7.68
N THR A 59 5.56 -4.29 8.83
CA THR A 59 5.06 -4.94 10.05
C THR A 59 3.68 -5.53 9.83
N ALA A 60 2.75 -4.78 9.21
CA ALA A 60 1.40 -5.28 8.93
C ALA A 60 1.41 -6.52 8.02
N CYS A 61 2.20 -6.49 6.94
CA CYS A 61 2.35 -7.63 6.02
C CYS A 61 3.00 -8.84 6.69
N SER A 62 4.05 -8.63 7.50
CA SER A 62 4.73 -9.70 8.22
C SER A 62 3.80 -10.38 9.22
N VAL A 63 3.06 -9.61 10.02
CA VAL A 63 2.12 -10.17 11.01
C VAL A 63 0.98 -10.91 10.28
N HIS A 64 0.45 -10.35 9.19
CA HIS A 64 -0.58 -11.01 8.39
C HIS A 64 -0.10 -12.36 7.84
N TRP A 65 1.09 -12.39 7.22
CA TRP A 65 1.67 -13.62 6.68
C TRP A 65 1.95 -14.66 7.77
N ILE A 66 2.49 -14.24 8.93
CA ILE A 66 2.71 -15.14 10.08
C ILE A 66 1.38 -15.79 10.50
N LEU A 67 0.29 -15.02 10.58
CA LEU A 67 -1.03 -15.55 10.92
C LEU A 67 -1.55 -16.52 9.86
N THR A 68 -1.29 -16.27 8.56
CA THR A 68 -1.63 -17.23 7.50
C THR A 68 -0.92 -18.56 7.72
N VAL A 69 0.39 -18.53 8.02
CA VAL A 69 1.19 -19.74 8.25
C VAL A 69 0.73 -20.48 9.51
N ILE A 70 0.49 -19.76 10.62
CA ILE A 70 -0.02 -20.37 11.86
C ILE A 70 -1.38 -21.03 11.61
N ARG A 71 -2.32 -20.33 10.97
CA ARG A 71 -3.65 -20.90 10.65
C ARG A 71 -3.57 -22.10 9.73
N PHE A 72 -2.61 -22.13 8.81
CA PHE A 72 -2.35 -23.29 7.97
C PHE A 72 -1.93 -24.49 8.84
N PHE A 73 -0.92 -24.35 9.69
CA PHE A 73 -0.50 -25.44 10.56
C PHE A 73 -1.60 -25.86 11.56
N ASP A 74 -2.32 -24.92 12.15
CA ASP A 74 -3.45 -25.21 13.05
C ASP A 74 -4.56 -26.02 12.36
N ALA A 75 -4.84 -25.74 11.08
CA ALA A 75 -5.89 -26.43 10.34
C ALA A 75 -5.50 -27.86 9.92
N PHE A 76 -4.21 -28.15 9.77
CA PHE A 76 -3.69 -29.46 9.35
C PHE A 76 -3.19 -30.33 10.51
N LEU A 77 -2.73 -29.73 11.60
CA LEU A 77 -2.28 -30.42 12.81
C LEU A 77 -3.36 -30.48 13.90
N GLY A 78 -4.41 -29.67 13.77
CA GLY A 78 -5.53 -29.64 14.70
C GLY A 78 -6.39 -30.91 14.63
N SER A 79 -7.07 -31.20 15.73
CA SER A 79 -7.98 -32.35 15.85
C SER A 79 -9.37 -32.12 15.23
N VAL A 80 -9.64 -30.91 14.72
CA VAL A 80 -10.92 -30.53 14.12
C VAL A 80 -10.82 -30.68 12.60
N ASP A 81 -11.91 -31.10 11.95
CA ASP A 81 -11.98 -31.19 10.50
C ASP A 81 -11.56 -29.87 9.83
N THR A 82 -10.58 -29.94 8.93
CA THR A 82 -9.96 -28.80 8.25
C THR A 82 -11.01 -27.95 7.51
N TYR A 83 -12.06 -28.59 6.97
CA TYR A 83 -13.16 -27.85 6.34
C TYR A 83 -13.92 -26.98 7.34
N GLN A 84 -14.28 -27.54 8.50
CA GLN A 84 -14.96 -26.78 9.56
C GLN A 84 -14.08 -25.65 10.11
N PHE A 85 -12.77 -25.86 10.17
CA PHE A 85 -11.83 -24.83 10.60
C PHE A 85 -11.85 -23.59 9.68
N TYR A 86 -11.87 -23.80 8.36
CA TYR A 86 -11.88 -22.71 7.39
C TYR A 86 -13.26 -22.11 7.15
N SER A 87 -14.35 -22.86 7.37
CA SER A 87 -15.71 -22.32 7.30
C SER A 87 -16.06 -21.43 8.48
N ASP A 88 -15.38 -21.59 9.61
CA ASP A 88 -15.60 -20.78 10.80
C ASP A 88 -14.84 -19.44 10.69
N GLU A 89 -15.55 -18.42 10.20
CA GLU A 89 -15.04 -17.06 10.07
C GLU A 89 -14.94 -16.31 11.40
N SER A 90 -15.55 -16.83 12.47
CA SER A 90 -15.63 -16.16 13.77
C SER A 90 -14.36 -16.34 14.62
N LYS A 91 -13.44 -17.21 14.19
CA LYS A 91 -12.17 -17.42 14.88
C LYS A 91 -11.37 -16.13 14.95
N GLY A 92 -10.89 -15.80 16.15
CA GLY A 92 -10.13 -14.57 16.41
C GLY A 92 -8.94 -14.35 15.46
N THR A 93 -8.29 -15.43 15.00
CA THR A 93 -7.21 -15.33 14.02
C THR A 93 -7.67 -14.92 12.62
N GLN A 94 -8.90 -15.28 12.20
CA GLN A 94 -9.47 -14.82 10.91
C GLN A 94 -9.88 -13.35 11.00
N VAL A 95 -10.48 -12.96 12.13
CA VAL A 95 -10.83 -11.57 12.41
C VAL A 95 -9.58 -10.70 12.44
N ALA A 96 -8.52 -11.15 13.11
CA ALA A 96 -7.23 -10.47 13.16
C ALA A 96 -6.60 -10.28 11.76
N LYS A 97 -6.64 -11.31 10.90
CA LYS A 97 -6.20 -11.19 9.51
C LYS A 97 -6.98 -10.12 8.75
N ARG A 98 -8.31 -10.14 8.82
CA ARG A 98 -9.17 -9.12 8.18
C ARG A 98 -8.84 -7.70 8.66
N LEU A 99 -8.61 -7.52 9.96
CA LEU A 99 -8.21 -6.24 10.53
C LEU A 99 -6.84 -5.79 10.01
N LEU A 100 -5.85 -6.69 9.94
CA LEU A 100 -4.53 -6.39 9.37
C LEU A 100 -4.63 -6.03 7.89
N THR A 101 -5.51 -6.69 7.12
CA THR A 101 -5.80 -6.30 5.74
C THR A 101 -6.35 -4.88 5.66
N ALA A 102 -7.36 -4.55 6.46
CA ALA A 102 -7.90 -3.19 6.50
C ALA A 102 -6.83 -2.14 6.89
N ILE A 103 -6.00 -2.44 7.90
CA ILE A 103 -4.91 -1.58 8.34
C ILE A 103 -3.87 -1.38 7.23
N SER A 104 -3.48 -2.45 6.52
CA SER A 104 -2.51 -2.37 5.44
C SER A 104 -2.99 -1.49 4.28
N VAL A 105 -4.28 -1.59 3.92
CA VAL A 105 -4.91 -0.74 2.89
C VAL A 105 -4.94 0.72 3.36
N LEU A 106 -5.37 0.98 4.60
CA LEU A 106 -5.39 2.33 5.18
C LEU A 106 -3.99 2.97 5.21
N ILE A 107 -2.95 2.20 5.54
CA ILE A 107 -1.55 2.67 5.49
C ILE A 107 -1.16 3.00 4.05
N GLY A 108 -1.52 2.14 3.08
CA GLY A 108 -1.26 2.36 1.66
C GLY A 108 -1.91 3.64 1.12
N ASP A 109 -3.18 3.86 1.45
CA ASP A 109 -3.92 5.07 1.05
C ASP A 109 -3.32 6.32 1.70
N ALA A 110 -3.00 6.27 2.99
CA ALA A 110 -2.35 7.37 3.70
C ALA A 110 -0.99 7.73 3.06
N ALA A 111 -0.22 6.74 2.60
CA ALA A 111 1.04 6.96 1.92
C ALA A 111 0.85 7.67 0.56
N ILE A 112 -0.22 7.36 -0.19
CA ILE A 112 -0.56 8.08 -1.43
C ILE A 112 -1.01 9.52 -1.14
N ILE A 113 -1.87 9.73 -0.15
CA ILE A 113 -2.37 11.06 0.23
C ILE A 113 -1.21 11.96 0.68
N HIS A 114 -0.32 11.43 1.51
CA HIS A 114 0.87 12.13 1.96
C HIS A 114 1.78 12.54 0.77
N ARG A 115 1.95 11.67 -0.22
CA ARG A 115 2.69 12.00 -1.45
C ARG A 115 2.05 13.15 -2.21
N LEU A 116 0.73 13.13 -2.37
CA LEU A 116 0.01 14.21 -3.05
C LEU A 116 0.19 15.56 -2.32
N TRP A 117 0.11 15.55 -0.99
CA TRP A 117 0.33 16.74 -0.17
C TRP A 117 1.73 17.34 -0.36
N LEU A 118 2.77 16.51 -0.32
CA LEU A 118 4.15 16.94 -0.54
C LEU A 118 4.34 17.52 -1.95
N ILE A 119 3.83 16.82 -2.97
CA ILE A 119 3.98 17.23 -4.38
C ILE A 119 3.31 18.58 -4.63
N ARG A 120 2.17 18.86 -3.99
CA ARG A 120 1.43 20.13 -4.10
C ARG A 120 1.90 21.22 -3.12
N GLY A 121 3.12 21.09 -2.58
CA GLY A 121 3.71 22.12 -1.74
C GLY A 121 2.94 22.36 -0.43
N GLN A 122 2.43 21.28 0.17
CA GLN A 122 1.72 21.30 1.46
C GLN A 122 0.37 22.03 1.46
N SER A 123 -0.25 22.22 0.28
CA SER A 123 -1.60 22.81 0.18
C SER A 123 -2.68 21.83 0.64
N PHE A 124 -3.38 22.17 1.73
CA PHE A 124 -4.40 21.31 2.33
C PHE A 124 -5.65 21.11 1.46
N LEU A 125 -5.99 22.08 0.60
CA LEU A 125 -7.19 22.03 -0.25
C LEU A 125 -7.27 20.77 -1.13
N VAL A 126 -6.13 20.27 -1.59
CA VAL A 126 -6.06 19.16 -2.56
C VAL A 126 -6.26 17.81 -1.87
N ILE A 127 -5.95 17.72 -0.58
CA ILE A 127 -6.06 16.47 0.19
C ILE A 127 -7.38 16.33 0.92
N ILE A 128 -8.25 17.34 0.93
CA ILE A 128 -9.55 17.27 1.62
C ILE A 128 -10.37 16.08 1.12
N ILE A 129 -10.56 15.98 -0.19
CA ILE A 129 -11.36 14.91 -0.82
C ILE A 129 -10.81 13.52 -0.45
N PRO A 130 -9.53 13.20 -0.71
CA PRO A 130 -9.04 11.86 -0.40
C PRO A 130 -8.91 11.60 1.10
N SER A 131 -8.75 12.63 1.95
CA SER A 131 -8.76 12.46 3.41
C SER A 131 -10.16 12.14 3.93
N LEU A 132 -11.21 12.73 3.33
CA LEU A 132 -12.59 12.37 3.64
C LEU A 132 -12.90 10.93 3.22
N CYS A 133 -12.45 10.51 2.03
CA CYS A 133 -12.57 9.12 1.61
C CYS A 133 -11.84 8.17 2.56
N TRP A 134 -10.62 8.51 2.97
CA TRP A 134 -9.84 7.72 3.94
C TRP A 134 -10.55 7.59 5.29
N LEU A 135 -11.12 8.68 5.81
CA LEU A 135 -11.89 8.65 7.05
C LEU A 135 -13.16 7.81 6.92
N SER A 136 -13.84 7.86 5.77
CA SER A 136 -14.98 6.99 5.47
C SER A 136 -14.59 5.51 5.40
N ILE A 137 -13.43 5.18 4.82
CA ILE A 137 -12.91 3.80 4.79
C ILE A 137 -12.60 3.32 6.21
N PHE A 138 -12.00 4.17 7.05
CA PHE A 138 -11.73 3.85 8.45
C PHE A 138 -13.03 3.60 9.22
N ALA A 139 -14.02 4.49 9.10
CA ALA A 139 -15.33 4.33 9.73
C ALA A 139 -16.04 3.06 9.24
N GLY A 140 -16.02 2.79 7.94
CA GLY A 140 -16.55 1.55 7.36
C GLY A 140 -15.84 0.31 7.92
N GLY A 141 -14.52 0.37 8.12
CA GLY A 141 -13.74 -0.69 8.76
C GLY A 141 -14.19 -0.98 10.19
N CYS A 142 -14.48 0.06 10.98
CA CYS A 142 -15.04 -0.09 12.33
C CYS A 142 -16.44 -0.74 12.30
N VAL A 143 -17.30 -0.34 11.35
CA VAL A 143 -18.63 -0.94 11.17
C VAL A 143 -18.51 -2.42 10.79
N ILE A 144 -17.61 -2.77 9.87
CA ILE A 144 -17.35 -4.16 9.47
C ILE A 144 -16.91 -4.99 10.69
N ALA A 145 -15.97 -4.48 11.50
CA ALA A 145 -15.51 -5.17 12.71
C ALA A 145 -16.64 -5.40 13.74
N TYR A 146 -17.51 -4.39 13.91
CA TYR A 146 -18.69 -4.49 14.76
C TYR A 146 -19.67 -5.56 14.26
N LEU A 147 -19.97 -5.57 12.96
CA LEU A 147 -20.88 -6.54 12.34
C LEU A 147 -20.37 -7.98 12.47
N TYR A 148 -19.07 -8.20 12.32
CA TYR A 148 -18.48 -9.53 12.54
C TYR A 148 -18.47 -9.99 14.00
N SER A 149 -18.54 -9.07 14.96
CA SER A 149 -18.60 -9.41 16.38
C SER A 149 -19.96 -10.00 16.80
N TRP A 150 -20.99 -9.80 15.98
CA TRP A 150 -22.34 -10.32 16.19
C TRP A 150 -22.77 -11.15 14.97
N PRO A 151 -22.24 -12.37 14.79
CA PRO A 151 -22.48 -13.13 13.57
C PRO A 151 -23.94 -13.56 13.46
N SER A 152 -24.70 -12.80 12.66
CA SER A 152 -26.02 -13.18 12.14
C SER A 152 -25.95 -13.13 10.61
N THR A 153 -26.83 -13.87 9.94
CA THR A 153 -26.86 -13.89 8.47
C THR A 153 -27.05 -12.50 7.86
N THR A 154 -27.87 -11.66 8.50
CA THR A 154 -28.10 -10.26 8.10
C THR A 154 -26.85 -9.40 8.32
N HIS A 155 -26.14 -9.58 9.43
CA HIS A 155 -24.90 -8.83 9.69
C HIS A 155 -23.76 -9.21 8.74
N MET A 156 -23.67 -10.48 8.32
CA MET A 156 -22.67 -10.92 7.34
C MET A 156 -22.91 -10.31 5.95
N VAL A 157 -24.17 -10.23 5.51
CA VAL A 157 -24.53 -9.57 4.24
C VAL A 157 -24.20 -8.08 4.31
N ALA A 158 -24.58 -7.40 5.40
CA ALA A 158 -24.25 -5.99 5.59
C ALA A 158 -22.73 -5.76 5.62
N ALA A 159 -21.95 -6.63 6.29
CA ALA A 159 -20.50 -6.52 6.34
C ALA A 159 -19.88 -6.65 4.93
N ALA A 160 -20.40 -7.56 4.10
CA ALA A 160 -19.94 -7.72 2.71
C ALA A 160 -20.23 -6.47 1.86
N GLU A 161 -21.39 -5.82 2.04
CA GLU A 161 -21.71 -4.56 1.36
C GLU A 161 -20.76 -3.42 1.77
N TRP A 162 -20.50 -3.27 3.07
CA TRP A 162 -19.53 -2.30 3.57
C TRP A 162 -18.11 -2.57 3.05
N VAL A 163 -17.71 -3.85 2.93
CA VAL A 163 -16.45 -4.22 2.29
C VAL A 163 -16.42 -3.72 0.84
N LYS A 164 -17.47 -3.96 0.04
CA LYS A 164 -17.55 -3.47 -1.35
C LYS A 164 -17.42 -1.94 -1.42
N VAL A 165 -18.10 -1.20 -0.53
CA VAL A 165 -18.02 0.26 -0.45
C VAL A 165 -16.61 0.73 -0.09
N ASN A 166 -15.96 0.11 0.89
CA ASN A 166 -14.59 0.46 1.28
C ASN A 166 -13.59 0.24 0.14
N TRP A 167 -13.72 -0.86 -0.60
CA TRP A 167 -12.90 -1.13 -1.78
C TRP A 167 -13.13 -0.12 -2.91
N ALA A 168 -14.38 0.26 -3.17
CA ALA A 168 -14.71 1.29 -4.15
C ALA A 168 -14.13 2.66 -3.78
N LEU A 169 -14.22 3.04 -2.50
CA LEU A 169 -13.62 4.29 -1.99
C LEU A 169 -12.09 4.28 -2.07
N THR A 170 -11.46 3.15 -1.75
CA THR A 170 -10.00 2.95 -1.87
C THR A 170 -9.56 3.15 -3.32
N LEU A 171 -10.27 2.52 -4.26
CA LEU A 171 -10.04 2.67 -5.70
C LEU A 171 -10.19 4.12 -6.16
N ALA A 172 -11.29 4.76 -5.80
CA ALA A 172 -11.54 6.16 -6.15
C ALA A 172 -10.45 7.08 -5.60
N THR A 173 -10.02 6.86 -4.36
CA THR A 173 -8.94 7.62 -3.71
C THR A 173 -7.62 7.46 -4.44
N ASN A 174 -7.26 6.22 -4.82
CA ASN A 174 -6.02 5.95 -5.54
C ASN A 174 -6.03 6.57 -6.95
N VAL A 175 -7.11 6.40 -7.72
CA VAL A 175 -7.26 6.99 -9.06
C VAL A 175 -7.22 8.50 -8.99
N TYR A 176 -7.95 9.10 -8.04
CA TYR A 176 -7.96 10.55 -7.83
C TYR A 176 -6.56 11.09 -7.51
N CYS A 177 -5.89 10.50 -6.52
CA CYS A 177 -4.57 10.96 -6.11
C CYS A 177 -3.54 10.76 -7.21
N THR A 178 -3.51 9.60 -7.87
CA THR A 178 -2.58 9.32 -8.97
C THR A 178 -2.81 10.27 -10.14
N GLY A 179 -4.07 10.50 -10.52
CA GLY A 179 -4.44 11.44 -11.59
C GLY A 179 -3.95 12.86 -11.31
N LEU A 180 -4.13 13.34 -10.08
CA LEU A 180 -3.63 14.65 -9.67
C LEU A 180 -2.11 14.74 -9.63
N VAL A 181 -1.42 13.69 -9.17
CA VAL A 181 0.04 13.63 -9.19
C VAL A 181 0.54 13.71 -10.63
N ILE A 182 -0.02 12.91 -11.54
CA ILE A 182 0.30 12.91 -12.97
C ILE A 182 0.07 14.28 -13.58
N TRP A 183 -1.11 14.87 -13.34
CA TRP A 183 -1.47 16.18 -13.86
C TRP A 183 -0.50 17.27 -13.37
N ASN A 184 -0.16 17.26 -12.09
CA ASN A 184 0.76 18.22 -11.51
C ASN A 184 2.19 18.07 -12.08
N ILE A 185 2.67 16.84 -12.24
CA ILE A 185 3.97 16.57 -12.87
C ILE A 185 3.96 17.06 -14.32
N ARG A 186 2.90 16.80 -15.09
CA ARG A 186 2.78 17.26 -16.49
C ARG A 186 2.74 18.78 -16.60
N ASN A 187 2.03 19.47 -15.71
CA ASN A 187 1.98 20.94 -15.70
C ASN A 187 3.33 21.55 -15.33
N ARG A 188 4.02 21.00 -14.33
CA ARG A 188 5.39 21.43 -13.99
C ARG A 188 6.36 21.16 -15.13
N ASN A 189 6.27 19.99 -15.77
CA ASN A 189 7.11 19.66 -16.91
C ASN A 189 6.85 20.58 -18.10
N ARG A 190 5.60 20.98 -18.37
CA ARG A 190 5.30 21.99 -19.41
C ARG A 190 5.97 23.33 -19.11
N ALA A 191 5.88 23.81 -17.88
CA ALA A 191 6.52 25.07 -17.47
C ALA A 191 8.07 25.00 -17.56
N VAL A 192 8.68 23.84 -17.29
CA VAL A 192 10.14 23.67 -17.37
C VAL A 192 10.61 23.35 -18.80
N LYS A 193 9.77 22.74 -19.64
CA LYS A 193 10.11 22.45 -21.03
C LYS A 193 10.20 23.71 -21.89
N GLU A 194 9.51 24.78 -21.50
CA GLU A 194 9.72 26.14 -22.04
C GLU A 194 11.13 26.67 -21.72
N LEU A 195 11.82 26.10 -20.73
CA LEU A 195 13.18 26.44 -20.29
C LEU A 195 14.26 25.44 -20.78
N GLY A 196 13.91 24.42 -21.59
CA GLY A 196 14.87 23.59 -22.33
C GLY A 196 15.27 22.24 -21.73
N GLU A 197 14.88 21.88 -20.50
CA GLU A 197 15.23 20.58 -19.89
C GLU A 197 13.97 19.79 -19.47
N GLY A 198 13.69 18.67 -20.15
CA GLY A 198 12.51 17.83 -19.84
C GLY A 198 12.89 16.44 -19.34
N VAL A 199 12.96 16.24 -18.01
CA VAL A 199 13.45 14.98 -17.40
C VAL A 199 12.41 14.23 -16.53
N LEU A 200 11.12 14.63 -16.56
CA LEU A 200 10.09 14.07 -15.66
C LEU A 200 9.36 12.79 -16.13
N VAL A 201 9.75 12.20 -17.26
CA VAL A 201 9.06 11.02 -17.86
C VAL A 201 9.23 9.73 -17.03
N PRO A 202 10.43 9.38 -16.50
CA PRO A 202 10.61 8.10 -15.80
C PRO A 202 9.75 7.97 -14.54
N VAL A 203 9.65 9.05 -13.74
CA VAL A 203 8.84 9.07 -12.50
C VAL A 203 7.35 8.87 -12.81
N LEU A 204 6.87 9.44 -13.91
CA LEU A 204 5.48 9.30 -14.33
C LEU A 204 5.12 7.85 -14.66
N VAL A 205 6.01 7.14 -15.36
CA VAL A 205 5.82 5.73 -15.74
C VAL A 205 5.71 4.85 -14.50
N ILE A 206 6.54 5.10 -13.48
CA ILE A 206 6.54 4.32 -12.24
C ILE A 206 5.22 4.46 -11.48
N LEU A 207 4.71 5.69 -11.39
CA LEU A 207 3.43 5.95 -10.74
C LEU A 207 2.27 5.31 -11.50
N LEU A 208 2.31 5.34 -12.83
CA LEU A 208 1.30 4.70 -13.68
C LEU A 208 1.34 3.17 -13.56
N GLU A 209 2.52 2.55 -13.59
CA GLU A 209 2.69 1.10 -13.43
C GLU A 209 2.12 0.63 -12.08
N SER A 210 2.44 1.35 -11.02
CA SER A 210 2.00 1.04 -9.65
C SER A 210 0.49 1.25 -9.47
N ALA A 211 -0.06 2.33 -10.01
CA ALA A 211 -1.50 2.59 -9.99
C ALA A 211 -2.28 1.57 -10.82
N ALA A 212 -1.78 1.22 -12.01
CA ALA A 212 -2.35 0.18 -12.85
C ALA A 212 -2.41 -1.16 -12.11
N ALA A 213 -1.32 -1.56 -11.45
CA ALA A 213 -1.26 -2.78 -10.65
C ALA A 213 -2.30 -2.79 -9.53
N TRP A 214 -2.43 -1.69 -8.77
CA TRP A 214 -3.44 -1.61 -7.71
C TRP A 214 -4.89 -1.62 -8.24
N THR A 215 -5.14 -0.88 -9.33
CA THR A 215 -6.48 -0.85 -9.95
C THR A 215 -6.88 -2.20 -10.52
N ALA A 216 -5.95 -2.94 -11.13
CA ALA A 216 -6.18 -4.29 -11.63
C ALA A 216 -6.50 -5.26 -10.48
N TRP A 217 -5.78 -5.13 -9.36
CA TRP A 217 -6.03 -5.94 -8.17
C TRP A 217 -7.42 -5.70 -7.58
N ALA A 218 -7.80 -4.45 -7.41
CA ALA A 218 -9.09 -4.11 -6.85
C ALA A 218 -10.26 -4.42 -7.81
N LEU A 219 -10.04 -4.35 -9.14
CA LEU A 219 -11.01 -4.83 -10.12
C LEU A 219 -11.20 -6.35 -10.01
N PHE A 220 -10.10 -7.11 -9.87
CA PHE A 220 -10.15 -8.56 -9.62
C PHE A 220 -10.97 -8.86 -8.36
N PHE A 221 -10.73 -8.12 -7.27
CA PHE A 221 -11.51 -8.28 -6.04
C PHE A 221 -13.00 -7.94 -6.21
N ALA A 222 -13.32 -6.84 -6.91
CA ALA A 222 -14.70 -6.44 -7.16
C ALA A 222 -15.47 -7.50 -7.95
N VAL A 223 -14.89 -8.01 -9.03
CA VAL A 223 -15.51 -9.04 -9.88
C VAL A 223 -15.69 -10.35 -9.11
N THR A 224 -14.68 -10.79 -8.37
CA THR A 224 -14.77 -12.04 -7.59
C THR A 224 -15.80 -11.96 -6.47
N SER A 225 -15.93 -10.79 -5.84
CA SER A 225 -16.92 -10.52 -4.78
C SER A 225 -18.34 -10.42 -5.32
N ASP A 226 -18.54 -9.96 -6.55
CA ASP A 226 -19.88 -9.86 -7.15
C ASP A 226 -20.42 -11.21 -7.60
N ILE A 227 -19.54 -12.06 -8.13
CA ILE A 227 -19.85 -13.45 -8.52
C ILE A 227 -20.05 -14.35 -7.28
N GLY A 228 -19.65 -13.91 -6.08
CA GLY A 228 -19.68 -14.74 -4.87
C GLY A 228 -18.68 -15.90 -4.93
N SER A 229 -17.61 -15.75 -5.70
CA SER A 229 -16.61 -16.79 -5.88
C SER A 229 -15.73 -16.92 -4.64
N PRO A 230 -15.31 -18.14 -4.22
CA PRO A 230 -14.37 -18.32 -3.13
C PRO A 230 -12.99 -17.68 -3.42
N LEU A 231 -12.73 -17.29 -4.67
CA LEU A 231 -11.55 -16.49 -5.02
C LEU A 231 -11.48 -15.14 -4.28
N GLN A 232 -12.60 -14.62 -3.79
CA GLN A 232 -12.61 -13.41 -2.95
C GLN A 232 -11.76 -13.57 -1.68
N PHE A 233 -11.65 -14.79 -1.14
CA PHE A 233 -10.80 -15.08 0.02
C PHE A 233 -9.32 -14.92 -0.34
N ILE A 234 -8.91 -15.41 -1.52
CA ILE A 234 -7.56 -15.20 -2.06
C ILE A 234 -7.31 -13.70 -2.23
N GLY A 235 -8.26 -12.99 -2.85
CA GLY A 235 -8.15 -11.56 -3.05
C GLY A 235 -7.97 -10.80 -1.73
N THR A 236 -8.74 -11.15 -0.70
CA THR A 236 -8.65 -10.51 0.62
C THR A 236 -7.30 -10.78 1.28
N ASP A 237 -6.83 -12.02 1.26
CA ASP A 237 -5.61 -12.46 1.97
C ASP A 237 -4.33 -11.98 1.27
N LEU A 238 -4.33 -11.86 -0.06
CA LEU A 238 -3.17 -11.35 -0.80
C LEU A 238 -3.08 -9.82 -0.83
N SER A 239 -4.19 -9.13 -0.52
CA SER A 239 -4.26 -7.67 -0.56
C SER A 239 -3.16 -6.94 0.22
N PRO A 240 -2.83 -7.32 1.48
CA PRO A 240 -1.78 -6.62 2.24
C PRO A 240 -0.45 -6.61 1.51
N VAL A 241 -0.04 -7.76 0.99
CA VAL A 241 1.23 -7.93 0.29
C VAL A 241 1.23 -7.18 -1.04
N ILE A 242 0.11 -7.16 -1.76
CA ILE A 242 -0.03 -6.38 -3.00
C ILE A 242 0.07 -4.87 -2.73
N VAL A 243 -0.63 -4.34 -1.71
CA VAL A 243 -0.47 -2.93 -1.29
C VAL A 243 0.99 -2.65 -0.94
N GLY A 244 1.62 -3.56 -0.21
CA GLY A 244 3.03 -3.50 0.14
C GLY A 244 3.94 -3.40 -1.08
N LEU A 245 3.79 -4.31 -2.04
CA LEU A 245 4.58 -4.36 -3.27
C LEU A 245 4.40 -3.11 -4.12
N VAL A 246 3.16 -2.68 -4.34
CA VAL A 246 2.86 -1.47 -5.12
C VAL A 246 3.50 -0.24 -4.49
N ASN A 247 3.43 -0.10 -3.17
CA ASN A 247 4.06 1.03 -2.47
C ASN A 247 5.59 0.93 -2.48
N MET A 248 6.16 -0.26 -2.27
CA MET A 248 7.61 -0.47 -2.29
C MET A 248 8.22 -0.29 -3.67
N ALA A 249 7.52 -0.66 -4.75
CA ALA A 249 8.00 -0.45 -6.11
C ALA A 249 8.28 1.04 -6.37
N ILE A 250 7.43 1.93 -5.85
CA ILE A 250 7.62 3.38 -5.96
C ILE A 250 8.85 3.81 -5.14
N TYR A 251 8.97 3.38 -3.88
CA TYR A 251 10.09 3.78 -3.02
C TYR A 251 11.44 3.24 -3.50
N LEU A 252 11.50 1.96 -3.88
CA LEU A 252 12.71 1.32 -4.36
C LEU A 252 13.27 2.05 -5.58
N ARG A 253 12.43 2.36 -6.56
CA ARG A 253 12.88 3.05 -7.77
C ARG A 253 13.37 4.47 -7.50
N VAL A 254 12.76 5.17 -6.54
CA VAL A 254 13.21 6.51 -6.12
C VAL A 254 14.61 6.44 -5.48
N GLU A 255 14.86 5.46 -4.61
CA GLU A 255 16.18 5.29 -3.99
C GLU A 255 17.22 4.82 -5.03
N LEU A 256 16.84 3.97 -6.00
CA LEU A 256 17.72 3.57 -7.11
C LEU A 256 18.11 4.76 -8.00
N GLU A 257 17.16 5.63 -8.35
CA GLU A 257 17.44 6.84 -9.14
C GLU A 257 18.41 7.76 -8.40
N CYS A 258 18.23 7.91 -7.08
CA CYS A 258 19.15 8.70 -6.25
C CYS A 258 20.57 8.10 -6.16
N THR A 259 20.73 6.81 -6.48
CA THR A 259 22.02 6.10 -6.38
C THR A 259 22.75 6.04 -7.72
N ARG A 260 22.11 6.43 -8.83
CA ARG A 260 22.75 6.42 -10.15
C ARG A 260 23.90 7.44 -10.21
N PRO A 261 25.13 7.02 -10.56
CA PRO A 261 26.23 7.95 -10.77
C PRO A 261 25.98 8.79 -12.03
N ASP A 262 26.12 10.11 -11.92
CA ASP A 262 25.96 11.03 -13.04
C ASP A 262 27.03 10.76 -14.12
N PRO A 263 26.66 10.49 -15.38
CA PRO A 263 27.64 10.26 -16.46
C PRO A 263 28.47 11.50 -16.81
N THR A 264 28.04 12.70 -16.41
CA THR A 264 28.57 13.99 -16.88
C THR A 264 29.27 14.84 -15.80
N GLY A 265 29.27 14.41 -14.53
CA GLY A 265 29.90 15.18 -13.44
C GLY A 265 29.29 16.56 -13.16
N LEU A 266 28.16 16.89 -13.80
CA LEU A 266 27.36 18.07 -13.47
C LEU A 266 26.48 17.75 -12.27
N PRO A 267 26.24 18.70 -11.35
CA PRO A 267 25.32 18.47 -10.23
C PRO A 267 23.93 18.15 -10.77
N MET A 268 23.35 17.00 -10.36
CA MET A 268 21.97 16.58 -10.68
C MET A 268 20.99 17.75 -10.65
N THR A 269 20.64 18.31 -11.80
CA THR A 269 19.64 19.37 -11.86
C THR A 269 18.24 18.75 -11.94
N SER A 270 17.43 19.15 -10.96
CA SER A 270 15.97 19.33 -10.99
C SER A 270 15.01 18.14 -10.84
N SER A 271 15.18 17.00 -11.51
CA SER A 271 14.11 15.97 -11.49
C SER A 271 14.11 15.07 -10.25
N THR A 272 15.30 14.60 -9.87
CA THR A 272 15.49 13.76 -8.68
C THR A 272 15.54 14.62 -7.43
N SER A 273 16.03 15.87 -7.52
CA SER A 273 16.06 16.78 -6.38
C SER A 273 14.67 17.15 -5.91
N ILE A 274 13.66 17.36 -6.78
CA ILE A 274 12.30 17.70 -6.29
C ILE A 274 11.63 16.52 -5.57
N PHE A 275 11.83 15.28 -6.04
CA PHE A 275 11.27 14.08 -5.38
C PHE A 275 12.08 13.64 -4.15
N ALA A 276 13.41 13.83 -4.18
CA ALA A 276 14.29 13.65 -3.03
C ALA A 276 14.10 14.76 -1.97
N LEU A 277 13.96 16.03 -2.35
CA LEU A 277 13.67 17.18 -1.48
C LEU A 277 12.24 17.19 -0.96
N THR A 278 11.29 16.50 -1.60
CA THR A 278 9.97 16.27 -0.98
C THR A 278 10.00 15.13 0.03
N THR A 279 10.94 14.18 -0.10
CA THR A 279 11.15 13.10 0.88
C THR A 279 12.17 13.44 1.97
N SER A 280 13.03 14.44 1.78
CA SER A 280 13.89 15.05 2.78
C SER A 280 13.39 16.47 3.09
N ARG A 281 12.82 16.64 4.28
CA ARG A 281 12.29 17.91 4.80
C ARG A 281 13.20 19.10 4.43
N PRO A 282 12.71 20.19 3.81
CA PRO A 282 13.52 21.39 3.67
C PRO A 282 13.76 21.93 5.09
N SER A 283 15.03 21.99 5.51
CA SER A 283 15.40 22.72 6.72
C SER A 283 15.00 24.17 6.51
N MET A 284 13.98 24.65 7.20
CA MET A 284 13.77 26.08 7.34
C MET A 284 14.97 26.63 8.08
N SER A 285 15.90 27.19 7.33
CA SER A 285 16.90 28.14 7.81
C SER A 285 16.14 29.32 8.41
N ASN A 286 15.93 29.29 9.73
CA ASN A 286 15.63 30.50 10.48
C ASN A 286 16.88 31.39 10.41
N SER A 287 16.89 32.33 9.48
CA SER A 287 17.77 33.49 9.58
C SER A 287 17.27 34.36 10.73
N LYS A 288 18.02 34.37 11.84
CA LYS A 288 18.14 35.53 12.70
C LYS A 288 19.58 36.01 12.61
#